data_AF-A0A9W8CGR1-F1
#
_entry.id   AF-A0A9W8CGR1-F1
#
_cell.length_a   1.000
_cell.length_b   1.000
_cell.length_c   1.000
_cell.angle_alpha   90.00
_cell.angle_beta   90.00
_cell.angle_gamma   90.00
#
_symmetry.space_group_name_H-M   'P 1'
#
loop_
_entity.id
_entity.type
_entity.pdbx_description
1 polymer ?
#
loop_
_entity_poly.entity_id
_entity_poly.type
_entity_poly.pdbx_seq_one_letter_code
_entity_poly.pdbx_strand_id
1 'polypeptide(L)'
;MLAIDVPITNQKSSGRCWIFAGLNMLRLKMMKEYNVEDIELSQPYLFFYDKLEKSNWFLENILKTLDEDLDGHVVQYLLNDPISDIVPKEVYPETFHTSSSREMNTLIVSKLREYAKQLRNAYKDGKHESELCRLKRGMLEKVHHVMVISLGQPPEKITWAFYDKDKKFQEFRDIMPLEFYRNHIKQDCKQYVSLIHDPRNAYMKKYTVQYLGNVVGAEDVHYINLPIDDIKRYAADTIKSG
;
A
#
# COMPACT_ATOMS: atom_id res chain seq x y z
N MET A 1 -6.59 26.82 16.25
CA MET A 1 -5.84 25.56 16.32
C MET A 1 -6.76 24.57 17.02
N LEU A 2 -7.34 23.61 16.30
CA LEU A 2 -8.16 22.58 16.96
C LEU A 2 -7.23 21.85 17.94
N ALA A 3 -7.55 21.87 19.23
CA ALA A 3 -6.98 20.93 20.18
C ALA A 3 -7.59 19.57 19.84
N ILE A 4 -6.92 18.85 18.95
CA ILE A 4 -7.32 17.53 18.46
C ILE A 4 -6.73 16.54 19.45
N ASP A 5 -7.42 16.34 20.58
CA ASP A 5 -7.11 15.27 21.54
C ASP A 5 -7.69 13.96 21.01
N VAL A 6 -7.12 13.49 19.88
CA VAL A 6 -7.60 12.33 19.12
C VAL A 6 -6.67 11.17 19.38
N PRO A 7 -7.21 9.96 19.63
CA PRO A 7 -6.41 8.76 19.84
C PRO A 7 -5.31 8.60 18.79
N ILE A 8 -4.08 8.44 19.29
CA ILE A 8 -2.90 8.21 18.46
C ILE A 8 -2.96 6.78 17.94
N THR A 9 -2.69 6.64 16.64
CA THR A 9 -2.64 5.33 16.01
C THR A 9 -1.28 4.63 16.19
N ASN A 10 -1.28 3.30 16.26
CA ASN A 10 -0.07 2.53 16.58
C ASN A 10 0.15 1.34 15.63
N GLN A 11 1.26 1.36 14.89
CA GLN A 11 1.65 0.31 13.94
C GLN A 11 2.18 -0.97 14.55
N LYS A 12 2.60 -0.95 15.82
CA LYS A 12 3.24 -2.09 16.48
C LYS A 12 4.45 -2.58 15.67
N SER A 13 4.75 -3.88 15.72
CA SER A 13 5.91 -4.50 15.08
C SER A 13 5.67 -4.81 13.61
N SER A 14 5.33 -3.78 12.87
CA SER A 14 5.19 -3.83 11.43
C SER A 14 5.84 -2.58 10.84
N GLY A 15 6.56 -2.74 9.73
CA GLY A 15 7.04 -1.61 8.95
C GLY A 15 5.92 -1.23 8.02
N ARG A 16 5.45 0.00 8.13
CA ARG A 16 4.27 0.22 8.94
C ARG A 16 3.93 1.74 9.09
N CYS A 17 4.40 2.73 8.30
CA CYS A 17 4.12 4.21 8.44
C CYS A 17 3.27 4.99 7.34
N TRP A 18 3.51 4.89 6.01
CA TRP A 18 2.87 5.62 4.84
C TRP A 18 1.32 5.59 4.75
N ILE A 19 0.63 4.49 5.08
CA ILE A 19 -0.82 4.28 5.12
C ILE A 19 -1.34 4.90 6.43
N PHE A 20 -0.57 4.97 7.54
CA PHE A 20 -1.04 5.61 8.78
C PHE A 20 -0.96 7.08 8.52
N ALA A 21 0.18 7.57 8.02
CA ALA A 21 0.31 8.96 7.64
C ALA A 21 -0.79 9.37 6.65
N GLY A 22 -1.00 8.56 5.59
CA GLY A 22 -2.03 8.80 4.59
C GLY A 22 -3.43 8.81 5.17
N LEU A 23 -3.82 7.76 5.91
CA LEU A 23 -5.16 7.64 6.47
C LEU A 23 -5.38 8.53 7.71
N ASN A 24 -4.34 8.90 8.44
CA ASN A 24 -4.41 9.93 9.49
C ASN A 24 -4.73 11.28 8.88
N MET A 25 -4.21 11.60 7.68
CA MET A 25 -4.62 12.82 6.97
C MET A 25 -6.10 12.75 6.58
N LEU A 26 -6.55 11.62 6.00
CA LEU A 26 -7.94 11.45 5.57
C LEU A 26 -8.93 11.44 6.74
N ARG A 27 -8.59 10.78 7.87
CA ARG A 27 -9.47 10.66 9.02
C ARG A 27 -9.78 12.02 9.64
N LEU A 28 -8.82 12.94 9.70
CA LEU A 28 -9.05 14.29 10.23
C LEU A 28 -10.14 15.05 9.46
N LYS A 29 -10.15 14.92 8.13
CA LYS A 29 -11.20 15.49 7.28
C LYS A 29 -12.56 14.86 7.59
N MET A 30 -12.61 13.53 7.72
CA MET A 30 -13.84 12.81 8.05
C MET A 30 -14.37 13.15 9.44
N MET A 31 -13.50 13.29 10.44
CA MET A 31 -13.90 13.66 11.80
C MET A 31 -14.62 15.02 11.83
N LYS A 32 -14.14 15.96 11.01
CA LYS A 32 -14.76 17.26 10.84
C LYS A 32 -16.10 17.16 10.09
N GLU A 33 -16.16 16.39 9.01
CA GLU A 33 -17.37 16.24 8.19
C GLU A 33 -18.51 15.54 8.94
N TYR A 34 -18.19 14.50 9.71
CA TYR A 34 -19.17 13.69 10.44
C TYR A 34 -19.36 14.08 11.90
N ASN A 35 -18.66 15.12 12.37
CA ASN A 35 -18.71 15.59 13.74
C ASN A 35 -18.47 14.47 14.78
N VAL A 36 -17.48 13.61 14.54
CA VAL A 36 -17.13 12.49 15.44
C VAL A 36 -15.88 12.81 16.27
N GLU A 37 -15.79 12.25 17.47
CA GLU A 37 -14.62 12.41 18.35
C GLU A 37 -13.40 11.63 17.87
N ASP A 38 -13.63 10.45 17.29
CA ASP A 38 -12.59 9.60 16.72
C ASP A 38 -13.16 8.75 15.57
N ILE A 39 -12.30 8.48 14.59
CA ILE A 39 -12.53 7.53 13.51
C ILE A 39 -11.17 7.03 13.03
N GLU A 40 -11.05 5.72 12.82
CA GLU A 40 -9.94 5.13 12.10
C GLU A 40 -10.44 4.61 10.74
N LEU A 41 -9.56 4.48 9.74
CA LEU A 41 -9.88 4.14 8.33
C LEU A 41 -9.13 2.93 7.83
N SER A 42 -9.62 2.08 6.93
CA SER A 42 -9.02 0.73 6.79
C SER A 42 -7.60 0.56 6.36
N GLN A 43 -6.67 0.67 7.29
CA GLN A 43 -5.30 0.56 6.84
C GLN A 43 -4.77 -0.91 6.77
N PRO A 44 -5.26 -2.03 7.41
CA PRO A 44 -4.77 -3.37 7.02
C PRO A 44 -5.54 -3.92 5.80
N TYR A 45 -6.70 -3.35 5.46
CA TYR A 45 -7.38 -3.61 4.20
C TYR A 45 -6.47 -3.11 3.08
N LEU A 46 -5.95 -1.88 3.20
CA LEU A 46 -4.91 -1.39 2.30
C LEU A 46 -3.63 -2.24 2.36
N PHE A 47 -3.20 -2.69 3.54
CA PHE A 47 -2.05 -3.61 3.68
C PHE A 47 -2.26 -4.95 2.97
N PHE A 48 -3.48 -5.50 3.01
CA PHE A 48 -3.84 -6.72 2.29
C PHE A 48 -3.68 -6.50 0.78
N TYR A 49 -4.31 -5.47 0.22
CA TYR A 49 -4.20 -5.24 -1.21
C TYR A 49 -2.78 -4.83 -1.64
N ASP A 50 -2.07 -4.04 -0.83
CA ASP A 50 -0.67 -3.68 -1.09
C ASP A 50 0.23 -4.92 -1.20
N LYS A 51 0.09 -5.89 -0.28
CA LYS A 51 0.87 -7.13 -0.34
C LYS A 51 0.54 -8.01 -1.55
N LEU A 52 -0.75 -8.12 -1.86
CA LEU A 52 -1.20 -8.93 -2.98
C LEU A 52 -0.70 -8.34 -4.29
N GLU A 53 -0.83 -7.02 -4.43
CA GLU A 53 -0.38 -6.28 -5.59
C GLU A 53 1.14 -6.29 -5.70
N LYS A 54 1.90 -6.04 -4.62
CA LYS A 54 3.36 -6.22 -4.62
C LYS A 54 3.80 -7.62 -5.03
N SER A 55 3.08 -8.65 -4.60
CA SER A 55 3.35 -10.04 -5.02
C SER A 55 3.15 -10.21 -6.52
N ASN A 56 2.10 -9.62 -7.09
CA ASN A 56 1.85 -9.59 -8.53
C ASN A 56 2.91 -8.77 -9.28
N TRP A 57 3.24 -7.58 -8.79
CA TRP A 57 4.28 -6.69 -9.31
C TRP A 57 5.65 -7.37 -9.36
N PHE A 58 6.04 -8.06 -8.28
CA PHE A 58 7.26 -8.84 -8.24
C PHE A 58 7.27 -9.90 -9.35
N LEU A 59 6.21 -10.72 -9.46
CA LEU A 59 6.15 -11.78 -10.47
C LEU A 59 6.14 -11.22 -11.89
N GLU A 60 5.47 -10.09 -12.12
CA GLU A 60 5.53 -9.36 -13.39
C GLU A 60 6.94 -8.87 -13.72
N ASN A 61 7.67 -8.33 -12.74
CA ASN A 61 9.05 -7.93 -12.98
C ASN A 61 9.96 -9.12 -13.26
N ILE A 62 9.73 -10.28 -12.62
CA ILE A 62 10.44 -11.51 -12.98
C ILE A 62 10.16 -11.91 -14.44
N LEU A 63 8.91 -11.80 -14.90
CA LEU A 63 8.57 -12.07 -16.31
C LEU A 63 9.25 -11.10 -17.28
N LYS A 64 9.38 -9.82 -16.89
CA LYS A 64 10.07 -8.80 -17.69
C LYS A 64 11.59 -8.98 -17.72
N THR A 65 12.17 -9.71 -16.77
CA THR A 65 13.61 -9.94 -16.65
C THR A 65 13.97 -11.41 -16.89
N LEU A 66 13.20 -12.14 -17.69
CA LEU A 66 13.46 -13.56 -17.96
C LEU A 66 14.79 -13.79 -18.68
N ASP A 67 15.17 -12.86 -19.57
CA ASP A 67 16.42 -12.90 -20.33
C ASP A 67 17.65 -12.40 -19.55
N GLU A 68 17.44 -11.74 -18.41
CA GLU A 68 18.52 -11.28 -17.52
C GLU A 68 19.15 -12.44 -16.76
N ASP A 69 20.44 -12.34 -16.42
CA ASP A 69 21.12 -13.35 -15.62
C ASP A 69 20.56 -13.42 -14.19
N LEU A 70 20.46 -14.64 -13.62
CA LEU A 70 19.99 -14.84 -12.26
C LEU A 70 20.88 -14.12 -11.24
N ASP A 71 22.20 -14.14 -11.45
CA ASP A 71 23.18 -13.48 -10.59
C ASP A 71 23.39 -12.00 -10.95
N GLY A 72 22.65 -11.51 -11.95
CA GLY A 72 22.65 -10.11 -12.36
C GLY A 72 22.05 -9.20 -11.28
N HIS A 73 22.54 -7.96 -11.23
CA HIS A 73 22.16 -6.97 -10.22
C HIS A 73 20.64 -6.74 -10.13
N VAL A 74 19.94 -6.65 -11.27
CA VAL A 74 18.49 -6.41 -11.31
C VAL A 74 17.70 -7.58 -10.70
N VAL A 75 18.02 -8.81 -11.09
CA VAL A 75 17.32 -9.99 -10.60
C VAL A 75 17.59 -10.20 -9.10
N GLN A 76 18.84 -10.03 -8.66
CA GLN A 76 19.19 -10.09 -7.24
C GLN A 76 18.50 -9.00 -6.42
N TYR A 77 18.40 -7.77 -6.95
CA TYR A 77 17.65 -6.68 -6.31
C TYR A 77 16.17 -7.05 -6.12
N LEU A 78 15.51 -7.59 -7.15
CA LEU A 78 14.12 -8.04 -7.06
C LEU A 78 13.94 -9.18 -6.05
N LEU A 79 14.88 -10.13 -6.01
CA LEU A 79 14.83 -11.28 -5.10
C LEU A 79 15.16 -10.93 -3.65
N ASN A 80 15.88 -9.82 -3.41
CA ASN A 80 16.31 -9.42 -2.08
C ASN A 80 15.12 -9.11 -1.16
N ASP A 81 14.17 -8.29 -1.62
CA ASP A 81 12.98 -7.94 -0.84
C ASP A 81 11.70 -7.82 -1.69
N PRO A 82 11.07 -8.96 -2.06
CA PRO A 82 9.94 -9.00 -2.99
C PRO A 82 8.69 -8.23 -2.55
N ILE A 83 8.47 -8.06 -1.24
CA ILE A 83 7.23 -7.50 -0.67
C ILE A 83 7.51 -6.59 0.53
N SER A 84 8.58 -5.80 0.48
CA SER A 84 9.05 -4.97 1.61
C SER A 84 7.92 -4.29 2.39
N ASP A 85 7.95 -4.50 3.71
CA ASP A 85 7.00 -3.92 4.66
C ASP A 85 7.58 -2.63 5.21
N ILE A 86 7.35 -1.57 4.46
CA ILE A 86 7.04 -0.30 5.06
C ILE A 86 5.54 -0.19 4.65
N VAL A 87 4.48 -0.32 5.53
CA VAL A 87 3.39 0.68 5.87
C VAL A 87 1.92 0.32 6.36
N PRO A 88 1.12 1.10 7.19
CA PRO A 88 0.08 0.76 8.27
C PRO A 88 -1.29 1.48 8.52
N LYS A 89 -2.06 1.30 9.64
CA LYS A 89 -3.12 0.28 9.96
C LYS A 89 -4.49 0.68 10.71
N GLU A 90 -5.75 0.14 10.40
CA GLU A 90 -7.15 0.22 11.01
C GLU A 90 -8.53 0.66 10.30
N VAL A 91 -9.35 -0.31 9.78
CA VAL A 91 -10.86 -0.49 9.51
C VAL A 91 -11.03 -1.89 8.89
N TYR A 92 -10.35 -2.78 9.56
CA TYR A 92 -10.18 -4.21 9.40
C TYR A 92 -9.26 -4.45 10.60
N PRO A 93 -9.64 -5.34 11.52
CA PRO A 93 -9.00 -5.38 12.84
C PRO A 93 -7.57 -5.92 12.74
N GLU A 94 -6.78 -5.72 13.81
CA GLU A 94 -5.41 -6.24 13.83
C GLU A 94 -5.52 -7.76 14.01
N THR A 95 -4.88 -8.55 13.16
CA THR A 95 -4.51 -9.93 13.47
C THR A 95 -3.10 -9.98 14.07
N PHE A 96 -2.69 -11.14 14.58
CA PHE A 96 -1.30 -11.35 15.02
C PHE A 96 -0.31 -10.98 13.91
N HIS A 97 -0.58 -11.39 12.66
CA HIS A 97 0.32 -11.13 11.53
C HIS A 97 0.21 -9.72 10.95
N THR A 98 -0.86 -8.97 11.20
CA THR A 98 -0.85 -7.52 10.90
C THR A 98 0.00 -6.77 11.93
N SER A 99 0.02 -7.22 13.19
CA SER A 99 0.82 -6.63 14.28
C SER A 99 2.26 -7.17 14.37
N SER A 100 2.55 -8.28 13.68
CA SER A 100 3.84 -9.00 13.61
C SER A 100 3.96 -9.74 12.26
N SER A 101 4.25 -9.01 11.18
CA SER A 101 4.18 -9.54 9.81
C SER A 101 5.34 -10.45 9.42
N ARG A 102 6.37 -10.59 10.27
CA ARG A 102 7.64 -11.27 9.94
C ARG A 102 7.46 -12.71 9.45
N GLU A 103 6.66 -13.50 10.15
CA GLU A 103 6.45 -14.92 9.83
C GLU A 103 5.71 -15.11 8.51
N MET A 104 4.58 -14.40 8.35
CA MET A 104 3.81 -14.38 7.11
C MET A 104 4.69 -13.91 5.92
N ASN A 105 5.46 -12.84 6.11
CA ASN A 105 6.36 -12.34 5.07
C ASN A 105 7.42 -13.37 4.70
N THR A 106 7.97 -14.07 5.69
CA THR A 106 8.96 -15.12 5.44
C THR A 106 8.36 -16.22 4.54
N LEU A 107 7.11 -16.62 4.80
CA LEU A 107 6.40 -17.59 3.98
C LEU A 107 6.13 -17.06 2.56
N ILE A 108 5.56 -15.86 2.44
CA ILE A 108 5.23 -15.26 1.14
C ILE A 108 6.49 -15.03 0.32
N VAL A 109 7.54 -14.43 0.89
CA VAL A 109 8.84 -14.20 0.22
C VAL A 109 9.45 -15.52 -0.23
N SER A 110 9.39 -16.57 0.59
CA SER A 110 9.90 -17.90 0.20
C SER A 110 9.13 -18.45 -0.99
N LYS A 111 7.79 -18.35 -1.00
CA LYS A 111 6.96 -18.74 -2.14
C LYS A 111 7.24 -17.91 -3.38
N LEU A 112 7.42 -16.60 -3.26
CA LEU A 112 7.72 -15.71 -4.38
C LEU A 112 9.07 -16.05 -5.02
N ARG A 113 10.10 -16.31 -4.22
CA ARG A 113 11.42 -16.77 -4.72
C ARG A 113 11.33 -18.14 -5.41
N GLU A 114 10.56 -19.07 -4.86
CA GLU A 114 10.28 -20.36 -5.49
C GLU A 114 9.58 -20.16 -6.85
N TYR A 115 8.58 -19.29 -6.90
CA TYR A 115 7.83 -18.97 -8.12
C TYR A 115 8.70 -18.28 -9.16
N ALA A 116 9.59 -17.38 -8.76
CA ALA A 116 10.55 -16.76 -9.66
C ALA A 116 11.43 -17.82 -10.35
N LYS A 117 11.93 -18.80 -9.59
CA LYS A 117 12.67 -19.93 -10.14
C LYS A 117 11.81 -20.76 -11.11
N GLN A 118 10.56 -21.06 -10.74
CA GLN A 118 9.66 -21.85 -11.59
C GLN A 118 9.34 -21.14 -12.91
N LEU A 119 9.07 -19.83 -12.90
CA LEU A 119 8.80 -19.03 -14.09
C LEU A 119 10.04 -18.98 -15.00
N ARG A 120 11.22 -18.74 -14.43
CA ARG A 120 12.48 -18.71 -15.20
C ARG A 120 12.83 -20.06 -15.80
N ASN A 121 12.63 -21.17 -15.07
CA ASN A 121 12.84 -22.51 -15.62
C ASN A 121 11.83 -22.81 -16.73
N ALA A 122 10.55 -22.51 -16.53
CA ALA A 122 9.51 -22.70 -17.55
C ALA A 122 9.82 -21.93 -18.84
N TYR A 123 10.36 -20.71 -18.73
CA TYR A 123 10.82 -19.94 -19.88
C TYR A 123 11.99 -20.62 -20.60
N LYS A 124 13.00 -21.11 -19.85
CA LYS A 124 14.13 -21.88 -20.41
C LYS A 124 13.69 -23.18 -21.09
N ASP A 125 12.62 -23.80 -20.59
CA ASP A 125 12.00 -24.99 -21.18
C ASP A 125 11.16 -24.67 -22.44
N GLY A 126 11.13 -23.40 -22.87
CA GLY A 126 10.46 -22.97 -24.10
C GLY A 126 8.97 -22.67 -23.96
N LYS A 127 8.43 -22.53 -22.73
CA LYS A 127 7.03 -22.16 -22.56
C LYS A 127 6.75 -20.74 -23.05
N HIS A 128 5.65 -20.59 -23.76
CA HIS A 128 5.22 -19.30 -24.28
C HIS A 128 4.58 -18.41 -23.21
N GLU A 129 4.51 -17.11 -23.48
CA GLU A 129 4.00 -16.07 -22.56
C GLU A 129 2.62 -16.40 -21.96
N SER A 130 1.70 -16.95 -22.77
CA SER A 130 0.36 -17.31 -22.30
C SER A 130 0.38 -18.39 -21.20
N GLU A 131 1.32 -19.33 -21.26
CA GLU A 131 1.50 -20.36 -20.25
C GLU A 131 2.14 -19.81 -18.98
N LEU A 132 3.11 -18.90 -19.11
CA LEU A 132 3.75 -18.22 -17.98
C LEU A 132 2.72 -17.34 -17.24
N CYS A 133 1.88 -16.61 -17.97
CA CYS A 133 0.76 -15.85 -17.41
C CYS A 133 -0.24 -16.74 -16.66
N ARG A 134 -0.53 -17.94 -17.18
CA ARG A 134 -1.38 -18.93 -16.50
C ARG A 134 -0.73 -19.46 -15.21
N LEU A 135 0.58 -19.74 -15.23
CA LEU A 135 1.33 -20.15 -14.04
C LEU A 135 1.30 -19.05 -12.97
N LYS A 136 1.59 -17.80 -13.36
CA LYS A 136 1.55 -16.63 -12.48
C LYS A 136 0.19 -16.49 -11.78
N ARG A 137 -0.91 -16.70 -12.50
CA ARG A 137 -2.26 -16.64 -11.91
C ARG A 137 -2.45 -17.66 -10.80
N GLY A 138 -2.10 -18.93 -11.04
CA GLY A 138 -2.18 -19.98 -10.01
C GLY A 138 -1.20 -19.75 -8.84
N MET A 139 -0.07 -19.09 -9.08
CA MET A 139 0.86 -18.66 -8.04
C MET A 139 0.24 -17.59 -7.14
N LEU A 140 -0.43 -16.59 -7.74
CA LEU A 140 -1.12 -15.52 -7.01
C LEU A 140 -2.33 -16.01 -6.22
N GLU A 141 -3.08 -16.98 -6.73
CA GLU A 141 -4.16 -17.64 -5.98
C GLU A 141 -3.65 -18.27 -4.67
N LYS A 142 -2.46 -18.90 -4.71
CA LYS A 142 -1.82 -19.46 -3.51
C LYS A 142 -1.33 -18.38 -2.55
N VAL A 143 -0.78 -17.27 -3.07
CA VAL A 143 -0.39 -16.11 -2.24
C VAL A 143 -1.62 -15.54 -1.54
N HIS A 144 -2.70 -15.30 -2.28
CA HIS A 144 -3.97 -14.83 -1.75
C HIS A 144 -4.49 -15.76 -0.65
N HIS A 145 -4.43 -17.08 -0.85
CA HIS A 145 -4.85 -18.05 0.18
C HIS A 145 -4.03 -17.92 1.48
N VAL A 146 -2.70 -17.81 1.40
CA VAL A 146 -1.84 -17.56 2.57
C VAL A 146 -2.24 -16.26 3.28
N MET A 147 -2.53 -15.21 2.51
CA MET A 147 -2.93 -13.91 3.05
C MET A 147 -4.29 -13.96 3.72
N VAL A 148 -5.28 -14.65 3.14
CA VAL A 148 -6.60 -14.82 3.75
C VAL A 148 -6.51 -15.60 5.06
N ILE A 149 -5.65 -16.63 5.14
CA ILE A 149 -5.40 -17.36 6.40
C ILE A 149 -4.75 -16.43 7.44
N SER A 150 -3.79 -15.61 7.04
CA SER A 150 -2.95 -14.83 7.97
C SER A 150 -3.61 -13.53 8.43
N LEU A 151 -4.33 -12.88 7.53
CA LEU A 151 -4.90 -11.56 7.72
C LEU A 151 -6.41 -11.64 7.90
N GLY A 152 -7.08 -12.63 7.30
CA GLY A 152 -8.55 -12.68 7.11
C GLY A 152 -8.97 -12.32 5.68
N GLN A 153 -10.26 -12.45 5.39
CA GLN A 153 -10.85 -12.02 4.11
C GLN A 153 -11.28 -10.56 4.21
N PRO A 154 -10.80 -9.66 3.31
CA PRO A 154 -11.34 -8.31 3.21
C PRO A 154 -12.87 -8.33 2.96
N PRO A 155 -13.65 -7.47 3.63
CA PRO A 155 -15.10 -7.43 3.44
C PRO A 155 -15.46 -6.87 2.06
N GLU A 156 -16.44 -7.49 1.39
CA GLU A 156 -17.02 -6.99 0.13
C GLU A 156 -18.00 -5.83 0.38
N LYS A 157 -18.65 -5.84 1.54
CA LYS A 157 -19.57 -4.81 2.01
C LYS A 157 -19.28 -4.47 3.46
N ILE A 158 -19.43 -3.20 3.81
CA ILE A 158 -19.25 -2.71 5.16
C ILE A 158 -20.52 -2.03 5.67
N THR A 159 -20.76 -2.15 6.97
CA THR A 159 -21.71 -1.32 7.69
C THR A 159 -20.91 -0.42 8.61
N TRP A 160 -21.08 0.90 8.46
CA TRP A 160 -20.44 1.90 9.30
C TRP A 160 -21.51 2.59 10.15
N ALA A 161 -21.46 2.35 11.45
CA ALA A 161 -22.39 2.90 12.43
C ALA A 161 -21.61 3.62 13.54
N PHE A 162 -22.07 4.81 13.93
CA PHE A 162 -21.42 5.62 14.96
C PHE A 162 -22.40 6.57 15.63
N TYR A 163 -21.98 7.14 16.76
CA TYR A 163 -22.62 8.30 17.37
C TYR A 163 -21.75 9.52 17.09
N ASP A 164 -22.36 10.62 16.66
CA ASP A 164 -21.66 11.91 16.58
C ASP A 164 -21.51 12.55 17.97
N LYS A 165 -20.83 13.70 18.04
CA LYS A 165 -20.63 14.47 19.29
C LYS A 165 -21.94 14.95 19.93
N ASP A 166 -23.04 15.02 19.17
CA ASP A 166 -24.37 15.36 19.67
C ASP A 166 -25.12 14.12 20.17
N LYS A 167 -24.46 12.96 20.22
CA LYS A 167 -25.01 11.64 20.59
C LYS A 167 -26.11 11.17 19.63
N LYS A 168 -26.12 11.63 18.38
CA LYS A 168 -27.05 11.14 17.36
C LYS A 168 -26.44 9.93 16.67
N PHE A 169 -27.24 8.87 16.59
CA PHE A 169 -26.87 7.66 15.89
C PHE A 169 -26.94 7.88 14.37
N GLN A 170 -25.89 7.47 13.67
CA GLN A 170 -25.84 7.43 12.22
C GLN A 170 -25.38 6.05 11.78
N GLU A 171 -25.93 5.57 10.68
CA GLU A 171 -25.60 4.26 10.13
C GLU A 171 -25.69 4.26 8.61
N PHE A 172 -24.68 3.66 7.99
CA PHE A 172 -24.62 3.42 6.57
C PHE A 172 -24.36 1.92 6.36
N ARG A 173 -25.33 1.20 5.78
CA ARG A 173 -25.30 -0.26 5.62
C ARG A 173 -24.92 -0.67 4.20
N ASP A 174 -24.36 -1.87 4.08
CA ASP A 174 -24.16 -2.58 2.81
C ASP A 174 -23.37 -1.79 1.75
N ILE A 175 -22.45 -0.92 2.18
CA ILE A 175 -21.67 -0.05 1.29
C ILE A 175 -20.48 -0.85 0.75
N MET A 176 -20.22 -0.75 -0.56
CA MET A 176 -18.96 -1.28 -1.10
C MET A 176 -17.78 -0.38 -0.70
N PRO A 177 -16.59 -0.91 -0.36
CA PRO A 177 -15.43 -0.10 0.06
C PRO A 177 -15.06 1.04 -0.91
N LEU A 178 -15.23 0.82 -2.23
CA LEU A 178 -14.99 1.86 -3.24
C LEU A 178 -16.05 2.96 -3.22
N GLU A 179 -17.31 2.62 -2.95
CA GLU A 179 -18.37 3.60 -2.74
C GLU A 179 -18.13 4.37 -1.45
N PHE A 180 -17.64 3.72 -0.39
CA PHE A 180 -17.28 4.39 0.84
C PHE A 180 -16.19 5.44 0.61
N TYR A 181 -15.14 5.10 -0.14
CA TYR A 181 -14.10 6.06 -0.51
C TYR A 181 -14.65 7.25 -1.31
N ARG A 182 -15.48 6.99 -2.32
CA ARG A 182 -16.05 8.04 -3.18
C ARG A 182 -17.04 8.95 -2.43
N ASN A 183 -17.86 8.38 -1.54
CA ASN A 183 -19.00 9.05 -0.92
C ASN A 183 -18.71 9.60 0.48
N HIS A 184 -17.72 9.08 1.20
CA HIS A 184 -17.42 9.49 2.58
C HIS A 184 -16.01 10.06 2.76
N ILE A 185 -15.00 9.54 2.05
CA ILE A 185 -13.63 10.11 2.10
C ILE A 185 -13.48 11.28 1.13
N LYS A 186 -14.05 11.17 -0.08
CA LYS A 186 -14.11 12.22 -1.11
C LYS A 186 -12.75 12.90 -1.35
N GLN A 187 -11.67 12.13 -1.39
CA GLN A 187 -10.34 12.66 -1.64
C GLN A 187 -9.85 12.24 -3.02
N ASP A 188 -9.54 13.20 -3.88
CA ASP A 188 -8.83 12.90 -5.12
C ASP A 188 -7.33 12.83 -4.80
N CYS A 189 -6.77 11.61 -4.76
CA CYS A 189 -5.35 11.41 -4.52
C CYS A 189 -4.48 11.88 -5.70
N LYS A 190 -5.04 12.09 -6.91
CA LYS A 190 -4.28 12.54 -8.08
C LYS A 190 -3.89 14.02 -8.03
N GLN A 191 -4.47 14.78 -7.10
CA GLN A 191 -4.15 16.19 -6.90
C GLN A 191 -2.87 16.40 -6.08
N TYR A 192 -2.33 15.34 -5.47
CA TYR A 192 -1.11 15.41 -4.69
C TYR A 192 0.13 15.11 -5.54
N VAL A 193 1.23 15.76 -5.18
CA VAL A 193 2.56 15.49 -5.74
C VAL A 193 3.52 15.16 -4.61
N SER A 194 4.48 14.27 -4.87
CA SER A 194 5.55 13.97 -3.91
C SER A 194 6.72 14.91 -4.13
N LEU A 195 7.13 15.63 -3.10
CA LEU A 195 8.29 16.51 -3.10
C LEU A 195 9.43 15.84 -2.33
N ILE A 196 10.64 15.89 -2.89
CA ILE A 196 11.84 15.37 -2.22
C ILE A 196 12.94 16.43 -2.21
N HIS A 197 13.84 16.30 -1.24
CA HIS A 197 15.12 17.00 -1.24
C HIS A 197 16.24 16.00 -1.40
N ASP A 198 16.79 15.90 -2.60
CA ASP A 198 17.96 15.09 -2.92
C ASP A 198 19.07 15.98 -3.50
N PRO A 199 20.06 16.41 -2.68
CA PRO A 199 21.14 17.28 -3.13
C PRO A 199 22.13 16.60 -4.08
N ARG A 200 22.02 15.29 -4.30
CA ARG A 200 22.84 14.55 -5.28
C ARG A 200 22.33 14.72 -6.71
N ASN A 201 21.08 15.17 -6.86
CA ASN A 201 20.36 15.25 -8.11
C ASN A 201 19.94 16.70 -8.42
N ALA A 202 19.74 17.03 -9.69
CA ALA A 202 19.30 18.36 -10.09
C ALA A 202 17.92 18.71 -9.50
N TYR A 203 17.77 19.94 -9.02
CA TYR A 203 16.48 20.47 -8.58
C TYR A 203 15.57 20.84 -9.75
N MET A 204 14.28 21.00 -9.48
CA MET A 204 13.22 21.32 -10.45
C MET A 204 13.11 20.26 -11.56
N LYS A 205 13.38 19.00 -11.21
CA LYS A 205 13.30 17.84 -12.09
C LYS A 205 12.41 16.76 -11.49
N LYS A 206 11.75 16.00 -12.36
CA LYS A 206 10.94 14.83 -12.01
C LYS A 206 11.82 13.58 -12.02
N TYR A 207 11.74 12.79 -10.96
CA TYR A 207 12.43 11.52 -10.80
C TYR A 207 11.43 10.38 -10.54
N THR A 208 11.83 9.18 -10.93
CA THR A 208 11.18 7.91 -10.56
C THR A 208 12.28 6.93 -10.16
N VAL A 209 11.90 5.87 -9.43
CA VAL A 209 12.80 4.77 -9.08
C VAL A 209 12.34 3.54 -9.83
N GLN A 210 13.23 2.99 -10.66
CA GLN A 210 12.91 1.79 -11.43
C GLN A 210 12.53 0.63 -10.51
N TYR A 211 11.47 -0.10 -10.88
CA TYR A 211 10.90 -1.21 -10.11
C TYR A 211 10.25 -0.86 -8.77
N LEU A 212 10.20 0.42 -8.39
CA LEU A 212 9.43 0.88 -7.23
C LEU A 212 7.95 1.00 -7.60
N GLY A 213 7.13 0.07 -7.11
CA GLY A 213 5.69 0.07 -7.33
C GLY A 213 5.01 -1.10 -6.64
N ASN A 214 3.68 -1.14 -6.75
CA ASN A 214 2.86 -2.22 -6.20
C ASN A 214 1.75 -2.64 -7.18
N VAL A 215 1.02 -1.71 -7.80
CA VAL A 215 -0.09 -2.04 -8.70
C VAL A 215 0.39 -2.08 -10.15
N VAL A 216 0.28 -3.24 -10.80
CA VAL A 216 0.68 -3.42 -12.20
C VAL A 216 -0.21 -2.58 -13.11
N GLY A 217 0.41 -1.73 -13.95
CA GLY A 217 -0.29 -0.84 -14.87
C GLY A 217 -0.72 0.49 -14.25
N ALA A 218 -0.44 0.73 -12.96
CA ALA A 218 -0.57 2.06 -12.36
C ALA A 218 0.57 2.99 -12.79
N GLU A 219 0.41 4.28 -12.52
CA GLU A 219 1.48 5.27 -12.71
C GLU A 219 2.66 4.99 -11.76
N ASP A 220 3.87 5.21 -12.26
CA ASP A 220 5.09 5.09 -11.46
C ASP A 220 5.11 6.12 -10.33
N VAL A 221 5.87 5.80 -9.28
CA VAL A 221 6.12 6.75 -8.20
C VAL A 221 6.97 7.92 -8.74
N HIS A 222 6.44 9.13 -8.65
CA HIS A 222 7.10 10.34 -9.11
C HIS A 222 7.44 11.29 -7.98
N TYR A 223 8.65 11.83 -8.04
CA TYR A 223 9.15 12.83 -7.11
C TYR A 223 9.55 14.09 -7.86
N ILE A 224 9.20 15.26 -7.33
CA ILE A 224 9.74 16.55 -7.79
C ILE A 224 10.85 16.93 -6.81
N ASN A 225 12.08 17.01 -7.30
CA ASN A 225 13.23 17.35 -6.45
C ASN A 225 13.32 18.88 -6.27
N LEU A 226 13.36 19.34 -5.03
CA LEU A 226 13.35 20.76 -4.67
C LEU A 226 14.44 21.12 -3.64
N PRO A 227 14.86 22.40 -3.59
CA PRO A 227 15.59 22.94 -2.45
C PRO A 227 14.78 22.76 -1.15
N ILE A 228 15.48 22.49 -0.05
CA ILE A 228 14.83 22.20 1.25
C ILE A 228 13.97 23.37 1.75
N ASP A 229 14.34 24.60 1.43
CA ASP A 229 13.60 25.79 1.85
C ASP A 229 12.24 25.91 1.16
N ASP A 230 12.13 25.47 -0.10
CA ASP A 230 10.84 25.43 -0.79
C ASP A 230 9.91 24.38 -0.17
N ILE A 231 10.44 23.19 0.16
CA ILE A 231 9.66 22.14 0.84
C ILE A 231 9.15 22.63 2.20
N LYS A 232 10.01 23.27 3.00
CA LYS A 232 9.62 23.86 4.29
C LYS A 232 8.53 24.91 4.13
N ARG A 233 8.64 25.78 3.11
CA ARG A 233 7.62 26.79 2.81
C ARG A 233 6.28 26.13 2.46
N TYR A 234 6.27 25.18 1.52
CA TYR A 234 5.04 24.50 1.12
C TYR A 234 4.39 23.74 2.29
N ALA A 235 5.18 23.05 3.11
CA ALA A 235 4.66 22.38 4.30
C ALA A 235 4.02 23.38 5.29
N ALA A 236 4.66 24.52 5.54
CA ALA A 236 4.12 25.56 6.41
C ALA A 236 2.82 26.17 5.85
N ASP A 237 2.75 26.38 4.55
CA ASP A 237 1.56 26.91 3.89
C ASP A 237 0.38 25.92 3.95
N THR A 238 0.63 24.63 3.72
CA THR A 238 -0.38 23.56 3.88
C THR A 238 -0.89 23.48 5.31
N ILE A 239 -0.03 23.59 6.32
CA ILE A 239 -0.47 23.58 7.73
C ILE A 239 -1.33 24.81 8.06
N LYS A 240 -1.01 25.98 7.50
CA LYS A 240 -1.78 27.21 7.72
C LYS A 240 -3.14 27.20 7.04
N SER A 241 -3.28 26.53 5.89
CA SER A 241 -4.56 26.44 5.18
C SER A 241 -5.57 25.51 5.86
N GLY A 242 -5.11 24.68 6.81
CA GLY A 242 -5.92 23.62 7.43
C GLY A 242 -6.22 22.48 6.47
#